data_AF-A0A8T4ZZH4-F1
#
_entry.id   AF-A0A8T4ZZH4-F1
#
_cell.length_a   1.000
_cell.length_b   1.000
_cell.length_c   1.000
_cell.angle_alpha   90.00
_cell.angle_beta   90.00
_cell.angle_gamma   90.00
#
_symmetry.space_group_name_H-M   'P 1'
#
loop_
_entity.id
_entity.type
_entity.pdbx_description
1 polymer ?
#
loop_
_entity_poly.entity_id
_entity_poly.type
_entity_poly.pdbx_seq_one_letter_code
_entity_poly.pdbx_strand_id
1 'polypeptide(L)'
;MGLESVLATAILVIALLIFLFMFVMVALTFFRGFRVPAYQPPAIKVEDYACPKCGSKDLELVGRRTLRCRKCGTTFTIQPEKAEVHWIFWPFFWWIPIIWPIPTRKD
;
A
#
# COMPACT_ATOMS: atom_id res chain seq x y z
N MET A 1 50.84 25.32 -8.71
CA MET A 1 49.62 24.56 -9.08
C MET A 1 48.79 25.47 -9.96
N GLY A 2 48.56 25.10 -11.22
CA GLY A 2 47.84 25.95 -12.17
C GLY A 2 46.37 26.10 -11.77
N LEU A 3 45.79 27.28 -11.98
CA LEU A 3 44.38 27.57 -11.70
C LEU A 3 43.44 26.52 -12.30
N GLU A 4 43.76 26.00 -13.49
CA GLU A 4 43.01 24.94 -14.17
C GLU A 4 42.99 23.63 -13.38
N SER A 5 44.12 23.26 -12.75
CA SER A 5 44.20 22.06 -11.92
C SER A 5 43.35 22.20 -10.65
N VAL A 6 43.31 23.39 -10.06
CA VAL A 6 42.47 23.67 -8.88
C VAL A 6 40.99 23.61 -9.26
N LEU A 7 40.61 24.21 -10.40
CA LEU A 7 39.23 24.22 -10.88
C LEU A 7 38.73 22.81 -11.24
N ALA A 8 39.57 22.00 -11.90
CA ALA A 8 39.26 20.61 -12.22
C ALA A 8 39.05 19.77 -10.94
N THR A 9 39.93 19.91 -9.94
CA THR A 9 39.75 19.20 -8.66
C THR A 9 38.49 19.64 -7.91
N ALA A 10 38.17 20.93 -7.91
CA ALA A 10 36.96 21.46 -7.29
C ALA A 10 35.68 20.90 -7.93
N ILE A 11 35.62 20.89 -9.28
CA ILE A 11 34.47 20.32 -10.01
C ILE A 11 34.31 18.84 -9.70
N LEU A 12 35.40 18.08 -9.68
CA LEU A 12 35.36 16.63 -9.42
C LEU A 12 34.88 16.33 -8.00
N VAL A 13 35.33 17.10 -7.01
CA VAL A 13 34.86 16.98 -5.62
C VAL A 13 33.36 17.31 -5.53
N ILE A 14 32.91 18.38 -6.17
CA ILE A 14 31.48 18.76 -6.17
C ILE A 14 30.63 17.67 -6.84
N ALA A 15 31.07 17.14 -7.98
CA ALA A 15 30.37 16.07 -8.69
C ALA A 15 30.26 14.80 -7.83
N LEU A 16 31.34 14.42 -7.12
CA LEU A 16 31.32 13.31 -6.18
C LEU A 16 30.35 13.52 -5.02
N LEU A 17 30.31 14.73 -4.44
CA LEU A 17 29.38 15.05 -3.35
C LEU A 17 27.91 14.95 -3.81
N ILE A 18 27.59 15.47 -5.00
CA ILE A 18 26.24 15.38 -5.57
C ILE A 18 25.87 13.92 -5.83
N PHE A 19 26.79 13.13 -6.39
CA PHE A 19 26.55 11.70 -6.65
C PHE A 19 26.30 10.93 -5.36
N LEU A 20 27.10 11.18 -4.31
CA LEU A 20 26.96 10.53 -3.02
C LEU A 20 25.65 10.92 -2.33
N PHE A 21 25.25 12.19 -2.41
CA PHE A 21 23.96 12.66 -1.91
C PHE A 21 22.78 11.99 -2.62
N MET A 22 22.81 11.92 -3.96
CA MET A 22 21.78 11.20 -4.72
C MET A 22 21.71 9.72 -4.35
N PHE A 23 22.86 9.07 -4.20
CA PHE A 23 22.93 7.66 -3.83
C PHE A 23 22.31 7.41 -2.44
N VAL A 24 22.60 8.27 -1.46
CA VAL A 24 22.01 8.20 -0.12
C VAL A 24 20.49 8.39 -0.19
N MET A 25 20.00 9.35 -0.97
CA MET A 25 18.56 9.59 -1.12
C MET A 25 17.84 8.38 -1.74
N VAL A 26 18.42 7.75 -2.77
CA VAL A 26 17.88 6.53 -3.40
C VAL A 26 17.93 5.35 -2.44
N ALA A 27 19.03 5.19 -1.69
CA ALA A 27 19.13 4.13 -0.69
C ALA A 27 18.05 4.30 0.38
N LEU A 28 17.83 5.53 0.89
CA LEU A 28 16.80 5.83 1.87
C LEU A 28 15.38 5.54 1.36
N THR A 29 15.07 5.86 0.10
CA THR A 29 13.75 5.52 -0.47
C THR A 29 13.57 4.02 -0.64
N PHE A 30 14.62 3.30 -1.06
CA PHE A 30 14.61 1.86 -1.14
C PHE A 30 14.36 1.22 0.23
N PHE A 31 15.11 1.63 1.26
CA PHE A 31 14.92 1.15 2.63
C PHE A 31 13.56 1.51 3.22
N ARG A 32 12.98 2.67 2.87
CA ARG A 32 11.61 3.03 3.24
C ARG A 32 10.57 2.14 2.55
N GLY A 33 10.82 1.73 1.31
CA GLY A 33 9.98 0.77 0.58
C GLY A 33 9.84 -0.57 1.30
N PHE A 34 10.92 -1.10 1.89
CA PHE A 34 10.86 -2.34 2.68
C PHE A 34 10.12 -2.20 4.01
N ARG A 35 9.90 -0.97 4.49
CA ARG A 35 9.13 -0.72 5.73
C ARG A 35 7.63 -0.58 5.48
N VAL A 36 7.17 -0.63 4.24
CA VAL A 36 5.72 -0.67 3.99
C VAL A 36 5.24 -2.06 4.45
N PRO A 37 4.38 -2.14 5.48
CA PRO A 37 3.86 -3.43 5.91
C PRO A 37 3.14 -4.07 4.73
N ALA A 38 3.45 -5.34 4.47
CA ALA A 38 2.73 -6.13 3.48
C ALA A 38 1.23 -5.93 3.71
N TYR A 39 0.53 -5.41 2.71
CA TYR A 39 -0.91 -5.17 2.79
C TYR A 39 -1.60 -6.49 3.13
N GLN A 40 -2.03 -6.61 4.39
CA GLN A 40 -2.87 -7.73 4.81
C GLN A 40 -4.31 -7.32 4.50
N PRO A 41 -5.01 -8.04 3.61
CA PRO A 41 -6.42 -7.76 3.38
C PRO A 41 -7.17 -7.92 4.72
N PRO A 42 -8.16 -7.06 5.00
CA PRO A 42 -8.91 -7.13 6.26
C PRO A 42 -9.52 -8.52 6.43
N ALA A 43 -9.39 -9.09 7.63
CA ALA A 43 -10.03 -10.35 7.98
C ALA A 43 -11.55 -10.19 7.86
N ILE A 44 -12.18 -11.06 7.08
CA ILE A 44 -13.63 -11.08 6.89
C ILE A 44 -14.28 -11.48 8.21
N LYS A 45 -15.09 -10.58 8.78
CA LYS A 45 -15.94 -10.87 9.93
C LYS A 45 -17.28 -11.40 9.41
N VAL A 46 -17.52 -12.70 9.59
CA VAL A 46 -18.74 -13.37 9.11
C VAL A 46 -20.01 -12.79 9.75
N GLU A 47 -19.88 -12.28 10.98
CA GLU A 47 -20.95 -11.67 11.78
C GLU A 47 -21.59 -10.43 11.14
N ASP A 48 -20.85 -9.74 10.26
CA ASP A 48 -21.32 -8.53 9.57
C ASP A 48 -22.22 -8.84 8.36
N TYR A 49 -22.28 -10.10 7.94
CA TYR A 49 -23.02 -10.51 6.75
C TYR A 49 -24.30 -11.25 7.11
N ALA A 50 -25.32 -11.10 6.25
CA ALA A 50 -26.55 -11.85 6.30
C ALA A 50 -26.80 -12.53 4.96
N CYS A 51 -27.45 -13.70 4.97
CA CYS A 51 -27.78 -14.38 3.73
C CYS A 51 -28.80 -13.54 2.92
N PRO A 52 -28.53 -13.22 1.64
CA PRO A 52 -29.44 -12.41 0.83
C PRO A 52 -30.77 -13.10 0.53
N LYS A 53 -30.84 -14.43 0.68
CA LYS A 53 -32.04 -15.21 0.36
C LYS A 53 -33.00 -15.36 1.54
N CYS A 54 -32.48 -15.47 2.77
CA CYS A 54 -33.29 -15.79 3.95
C CYS A 54 -33.02 -14.86 5.16
N GLY A 55 -32.11 -13.91 5.05
CA GLY A 55 -31.78 -12.96 6.12
C GLY A 55 -31.06 -13.57 7.33
N SER A 56 -30.74 -14.86 7.32
CA SER A 56 -30.07 -15.50 8.46
C SER A 56 -28.60 -15.09 8.57
N LYS A 57 -28.13 -14.85 9.79
CA LYS A 57 -26.71 -14.62 10.12
C LYS A 57 -25.91 -15.91 10.32
N ASP A 58 -26.58 -17.07 10.26
CA ASP A 58 -25.96 -18.39 10.39
C ASP A 58 -25.22 -18.76 9.09
N LEU A 59 -24.00 -18.24 8.97
CA LEU A 59 -23.13 -18.36 7.81
C LEU A 59 -21.87 -19.15 8.17
N GLU A 60 -21.40 -19.95 7.21
CA GLU A 60 -20.21 -20.78 7.32
C GLU A 60 -19.21 -20.42 6.22
N LEU A 61 -17.94 -20.25 6.61
CA LEU A 61 -16.84 -20.00 5.68
C LEU A 61 -16.46 -21.31 4.99
N VAL A 62 -16.70 -21.40 3.67
CA VAL A 62 -16.37 -22.59 2.87
C VAL A 62 -15.05 -22.41 2.12
N GLY A 63 -14.57 -21.17 1.95
CA GLY A 63 -13.30 -20.87 1.28
C GLY A 63 -12.88 -19.42 1.46
N ARG A 64 -11.88 -18.98 0.67
CA ARG A 64 -11.47 -17.56 0.66
C ARG A 64 -12.61 -16.71 0.11
N ARG A 65 -13.29 -16.00 1.01
CA ARG A 65 -14.36 -15.04 0.69
C ARG A 65 -15.66 -15.67 0.18
N THR A 66 -15.84 -16.97 0.39
CA THR A 66 -17.10 -17.69 0.09
C THR A 66 -17.81 -18.07 1.37
N LEU A 67 -19.05 -17.61 1.49
CA LEU A 67 -19.94 -17.90 2.62
C LEU A 67 -21.07 -18.81 2.17
N ARG A 68 -21.40 -19.78 3.00
CA ARG A 68 -22.55 -20.67 2.83
C ARG A 68 -23.52 -20.45 3.98
N CYS A 69 -24.77 -20.19 3.66
CA CYS A 69 -25.81 -20.16 4.68
C CYS A 69 -26.16 -21.57 5.15
N ARG A 70 -26.16 -21.81 6.47
CA ARG A 70 -26.57 -23.10 7.05
C ARG A 70 -28.07 -23.35 6.95
N LYS A 71 -28.90 -22.31 6.94
CA LYS A 71 -30.37 -22.44 6.88
C LYS A 71 -30.90 -22.76 5.50
N CYS A 72 -30.49 -21.99 4.48
CA CYS A 72 -31.02 -22.14 3.12
C CYS A 72 -30.04 -22.82 2.16
N GLY A 73 -28.84 -23.19 2.62
CA GLY A 73 -27.80 -23.84 1.83
C GLY A 73 -27.18 -22.97 0.74
N THR A 74 -27.61 -21.71 0.60
CA THR A 74 -27.19 -20.82 -0.49
C THR A 74 -25.74 -20.36 -0.26
N THR A 75 -24.92 -20.48 -1.29
CA THR A 75 -23.52 -20.05 -1.31
C THR A 75 -23.39 -18.73 -2.04
N PHE A 76 -22.65 -17.77 -1.47
CA PHE A 76 -22.35 -16.50 -2.11
C PHE A 76 -20.91 -16.06 -1.84
N THR A 77 -20.34 -15.33 -2.78
CA THR A 77 -19.00 -14.73 -2.68
C THR A 77 -19.15 -13.29 -2.22
N ILE A 78 -18.39 -12.91 -1.19
CA ILE A 78 -18.24 -11.51 -0.81
C ILE A 78 -17.02 -10.93 -1.55
N GLN A 79 -17.25 -9.87 -2.32
CA GLN A 79 -16.12 -9.07 -2.80
C GLN A 79 -15.60 -8.26 -1.62
N PRO A 80 -14.26 -8.20 -1.40
CA PRO A 80 -13.74 -7.21 -0.48
C PRO A 80 -14.19 -5.85 -1.01
N GLU A 81 -14.59 -4.97 -0.11
CA GLU A 81 -14.73 -3.56 -0.45
C GLU A 81 -13.42 -3.16 -1.14
N LYS A 82 -13.55 -2.64 -2.36
CA LYS A 82 -12.42 -2.30 -3.22
C LYS A 82 -11.71 -1.17 -2.48
N ALA A 83 -10.71 -1.50 -1.68
CA ALA A 83 -9.80 -0.50 -1.13
C ALA A 83 -9.12 0.12 -2.34
N GLU A 84 -9.67 1.22 -2.84
CA GLU A 84 -9.12 1.93 -3.98
C GLU A 84 -7.82 2.56 -3.51
N VAL A 85 -6.74 1.79 -3.60
CA VAL A 85 -5.39 2.26 -3.42
C VAL A 85 -5.10 3.18 -4.60
N HIS A 86 -5.49 4.45 -4.44
CA HIS A 86 -5.14 5.48 -5.40
C HIS A 86 -3.65 5.74 -5.27
N TRP A 87 -2.88 5.20 -6.21
CA TRP A 87 -1.51 5.60 -6.45
C TRP A 87 -1.52 7.00 -7.06
N ILE A 88 -1.55 8.02 -6.19
CA ILE A 88 -1.28 9.40 -6.60
C ILE A 88 0.22 9.47 -6.95
N PHE A 89 0.53 9.27 -8.22
CA PHE A 89 1.86 9.43 -8.80
C PHE A 89 2.14 10.93 -8.96
N TRP A 90 2.38 11.63 -7.85
CA TRP A 90 2.68 13.07 -7.86
C TRP A 90 4.20 13.31 -7.83
N PRO A 91 4.78 14.04 -8.80
CA PRO A 91 6.23 14.02 -9.01
C PRO A 91 7.08 14.85 -8.02
N PHE A 92 6.50 15.58 -7.06
CA PHE A 92 7.26 16.65 -6.35
C PHE A 92 7.29 16.66 -4.80
N PHE A 93 6.63 15.74 -4.06
CA PHE A 93 6.61 15.79 -2.58
C PHE A 93 6.81 14.42 -1.89
N TRP A 94 8.07 14.07 -1.64
CA TRP A 94 8.61 12.78 -1.14
C TRP A 94 8.73 12.58 0.40
N TRP A 95 7.81 13.07 1.24
CA TRP A 95 8.08 13.10 2.70
C TRP A 95 7.16 12.23 3.55
N ILE A 96 5.96 11.87 3.08
CA ILE A 96 5.05 10.97 3.82
C ILE A 96 4.16 10.19 2.84
N PRO A 97 4.28 8.85 2.71
CA PRO A 97 3.17 8.06 2.19
C PRO A 97 2.08 8.08 3.26
N ILE A 98 1.21 9.09 3.18
CA ILE A 98 -0.01 9.19 3.98
C ILE A 98 -0.95 8.13 3.43
N ILE A 99 -0.77 6.88 3.87
CA ILE A 99 -1.72 5.80 3.64
C ILE A 99 -2.88 6.08 4.61
N TRP A 100 -3.80 6.96 4.26
CA TRP A 100 -5.03 7.11 5.03
C TRP A 100 -6.02 6.03 4.59
N PRO A 101 -6.44 5.12 5.48
CA PRO A 101 -7.65 4.36 5.25
C PRO A 101 -8.79 5.37 5.30
N ILE A 102 -9.38 5.71 4.16
CA ILE A 102 -10.63 6.45 4.11
C ILE A 102 -11.71 5.44 4.50
N PRO A 103 -12.42 5.60 5.63
CA PRO A 103 -13.61 4.80 5.89
C PRO A 103 -14.68 5.25 4.90
N THR A 104 -14.84 4.53 3.80
CA THR A 104 -16.03 4.69 2.96
C THR A 104 -17.22 4.20 3.78
N ARG A 105 -18.16 5.13 4.00
CA ARG A 105 -19.38 4.95 4.77
C ARG A 105 -20.27 3.91 4.07
N LYS A 106 -20.89 3.05 4.89
CA LYS A 106 -21.89 2.06 4.48
C LYS A 106 -23.17 2.77 4.04
N ASP A 107 -23.51 2.60 2.76
CA ASP A 107 -24.82 2.91 2.19
C ASP A 107 -25.37 1.62 1.55
#